data_AF-A0A250FPZ2-F1
#
_entry.id   AF-A0A250FPZ2-F1
#
_cell.length_a   1.000
_cell.length_b   1.000
_cell.length_c   1.000
_cell.angle_alpha   90.00
_cell.angle_beta   90.00
_cell.angle_gamma   90.00
#
_symmetry.space_group_name_H-M   'P 1'
#
loop_
_entity.id
_entity.type
_entity.pdbx_description
1 polymer ?
#
loop_
_entity_poly.entity_id
_entity_poly.type
_entity_poly.pdbx_seq_one_letter_code
_entity_poly.pdbx_strand_id
1 'polypeptide(L)'
;MNKVIYLLVVILAFGACHKENKQENQPRDWACCNSPNEDALILIDKTLVPEGSLEKFVLYEENEAKEKIEQKQFTYSQVIKDTIHFTFAILHDMDRVLGKRTINFSLEIPNFEPISMTFSGEYITVPRCCSIPKVYKAWLNGKEWNPKSGHTYILPKEALQKKNLNSQ
;
A
#
# COMPACT_ATOMS: atom_id res chain seq x y z
N MET A 1 13.14 41.77 49.98
CA MET A 1 13.74 41.64 48.64
C MET A 1 13.46 40.31 47.93
N ASN A 2 12.61 39.41 48.47
CA ASN A 2 12.34 38.09 47.87
C ASN A 2 10.99 37.97 47.14
N LYS A 3 10.12 38.99 47.15
CA LYS A 3 8.79 38.90 46.50
C LYS A 3 8.77 39.38 45.04
N VAL A 4 9.76 40.17 44.62
CA VAL A 4 9.84 40.72 43.25
C VAL A 4 10.39 39.68 42.26
N ILE A 5 11.26 38.78 42.73
CA ILE A 5 11.90 37.75 41.90
C ILE A 5 10.88 36.69 41.45
N TYR A 6 9.94 36.30 42.32
CA TYR A 6 8.90 35.31 41.95
C TYR A 6 7.95 35.82 40.86
N LEU A 7 7.68 37.13 40.81
CA LEU A 7 6.78 37.70 39.80
C LEU A 7 7.40 37.69 38.39
N LEU A 8 8.72 37.88 38.29
CA LEU A 8 9.46 37.87 37.02
C LEU A 8 9.59 36.45 36.43
N VAL A 9 9.70 35.41 37.27
CA VAL A 9 9.78 34.02 36.81
C VAL A 9 8.44 33.53 36.24
N VAL A 10 7.31 33.98 36.79
CA VAL A 10 5.98 33.60 36.30
C VAL A 10 5.68 34.25 34.94
N ILE A 11 6.08 35.51 34.71
CA ILE A 11 5.84 36.20 33.42
C ILE A 11 6.69 35.59 32.29
N LEU A 12 7.92 35.15 32.58
CA LEU A 12 8.76 34.45 31.60
C LEU A 12 8.23 33.06 31.24
N ALA A 13 7.56 32.37 32.17
CA ALA A 13 6.94 31.06 31.91
C ALA A 13 5.68 31.15 31.02
N PHE A 14 4.94 32.26 31.08
CA PHE A 14 3.77 32.48 30.20
C PHE A 14 4.14 33.04 28.81
N GLY A 15 5.29 33.71 28.66
CA GLY A 15 5.76 34.23 27.36
C GLY A 15 6.35 33.17 26.41
N ALA A 16 6.73 32.00 26.92
CA ALA A 16 7.34 30.92 26.13
C ALA A 16 6.33 29.93 25.53
N CYS A 17 5.03 30.07 25.83
CA CYS A 17 4.00 29.10 25.45
C CYS A 17 2.99 29.61 24.41
N HIS A 18 3.24 30.72 23.72
CA HIS A 18 2.47 31.14 22.54
C HIS A 18 3.41 31.47 21.38
N LYS A 19 4.20 30.48 20.95
CA LYS A 19 4.60 30.43 19.53
C LYS A 19 3.41 29.82 18.79
N GLU A 20 2.41 30.66 18.54
CA GLU A 20 1.43 30.39 17.49
C GLU A 20 2.21 30.25 16.18
N ASN A 21 2.56 29.01 15.84
CA ASN A 21 2.76 28.67 14.44
C ASN A 21 1.40 28.89 13.80
N LYS A 22 1.22 30.07 13.19
CA LYS A 22 0.26 30.28 12.11
C LYS A 22 0.63 29.30 11.02
N GLN A 23 0.21 28.06 11.17
CA GLN A 23 0.15 27.12 10.08
C GLN A 23 -1.04 27.59 9.25
N GLU A 24 -0.67 28.45 8.32
CA GLU A 24 -1.35 28.78 7.08
C GLU A 24 -2.51 27.83 6.80
N ASN A 25 -3.71 28.42 6.69
CA ASN A 25 -4.96 27.83 6.25
C ASN A 25 -4.76 26.65 5.29
N GLN A 26 -4.61 25.43 5.79
CA GLN A 26 -4.77 24.23 4.99
C GLN A 26 -6.26 23.88 4.97
N PRO A 27 -6.82 23.56 3.79
CA PRO A 27 -8.26 23.52 3.59
C PRO A 27 -8.89 22.42 4.45
N ARG A 28 -9.94 22.83 5.19
CA ARG A 28 -10.92 22.03 5.95
C ARG A 28 -10.91 20.51 5.66
N ASP A 29 -10.33 19.75 6.58
CA ASP A 29 -10.90 18.64 7.37
C ASP A 29 -11.85 17.57 6.75
N TRP A 30 -12.12 17.53 5.45
CA TRP A 30 -13.07 16.54 4.87
C TRP A 30 -12.39 15.37 4.14
N ALA A 31 -11.14 15.50 3.67
CA ALA A 31 -10.56 14.52 2.73
C ALA A 31 -9.70 13.41 3.37
N CYS A 32 -9.34 13.54 4.65
CA CYS A 32 -8.28 12.71 5.25
C CYS A 32 -8.64 11.23 5.48
N CYS A 33 -9.93 10.89 5.60
CA CYS A 33 -10.36 9.53 5.93
C CYS A 33 -10.93 8.78 4.71
N ASN A 34 -10.77 9.31 3.49
CA ASN A 34 -11.50 8.86 2.29
C ASN A 34 -11.04 7.54 1.67
N SER A 35 -9.99 6.89 2.18
CA SER A 35 -9.79 5.47 1.94
C SER A 35 -8.95 4.90 3.08
N PRO A 36 -9.44 3.88 3.83
CA PRO A 36 -8.57 3.10 4.69
C PRO A 36 -7.55 2.28 3.88
N ASN A 37 -7.67 2.25 2.55
CA ASN A 37 -6.94 1.33 1.70
C ASN A 37 -5.93 2.05 0.80
N GLU A 38 -4.79 1.38 0.57
CA GLU A 38 -3.85 1.74 -0.49
C GLU A 38 -3.82 0.60 -1.51
N ASP A 39 -4.03 0.94 -2.78
CA ASP A 39 -4.19 -0.03 -3.87
C ASP A 39 -2.95 -0.06 -4.78
N ALA A 40 -2.61 -1.24 -5.28
CA ALA A 40 -1.69 -1.42 -6.40
C ALA A 40 -2.46 -1.61 -7.71
N LEU A 41 -1.89 -1.11 -8.81
CA LEU A 41 -2.28 -1.44 -10.18
C LEU A 41 -1.13 -2.14 -10.88
N ILE A 42 -1.34 -3.37 -11.33
CA ILE A 42 -0.40 -4.09 -12.18
C ILE A 42 -0.87 -3.99 -13.63
N LEU A 43 0.00 -3.50 -14.49
CA LEU A 43 -0.15 -3.48 -15.93
C LEU A 43 0.50 -4.73 -16.52
N ILE A 44 -0.32 -5.58 -17.16
CA ILE A 44 0.11 -6.83 -17.76
C ILE A 44 -0.18 -6.74 -19.25
N ASP A 45 0.84 -6.94 -20.07
CA ASP A 45 0.65 -7.06 -21.53
C ASP A 45 -0.22 -8.29 -21.82
N LYS A 46 -1.36 -8.07 -22.47
CA LYS A 46 -2.36 -9.11 -22.74
C LYS A 46 -1.77 -10.25 -23.58
N THR A 47 -0.76 -9.97 -24.43
CA THR A 47 -0.11 -10.98 -25.29
C THR A 47 0.73 -11.98 -24.49
N LEU A 48 1.05 -11.67 -23.24
CA LEU A 48 1.85 -12.54 -22.38
C LEU A 48 1.02 -13.61 -21.66
N VAL A 49 -0.30 -13.49 -21.66
CA VAL A 49 -1.20 -14.42 -20.96
C VAL A 49 -2.21 -15.06 -21.94
N PRO A 50 -2.71 -16.27 -21.64
CA PRO A 50 -3.70 -16.93 -22.49
C PRO A 50 -4.96 -16.09 -22.66
N GLU A 51 -5.58 -16.16 -23.84
CA GLU A 51 -6.88 -15.50 -24.05
C GLU A 51 -7.95 -16.05 -23.08
N GLY A 52 -8.79 -15.17 -22.54
CA GLY A 52 -9.81 -15.53 -21.55
C GLY A 52 -9.26 -15.88 -20.16
N SER A 53 -8.01 -15.56 -19.84
CA SER A 53 -7.41 -15.86 -18.53
C SER A 53 -7.83 -14.94 -17.40
N LEU A 54 -8.45 -13.79 -17.68
CA LEU A 54 -8.76 -12.75 -16.68
C LEU A 54 -9.59 -13.26 -15.51
N GLU A 55 -10.65 -14.01 -15.79
CA GLU A 55 -11.54 -14.60 -14.78
C GLU A 55 -10.85 -15.69 -13.94
N LYS A 56 -9.60 -16.05 -14.30
CA LYS A 56 -8.81 -17.11 -13.67
C LYS A 56 -7.59 -16.57 -12.93
N PHE A 57 -7.42 -15.25 -12.86
CA PHE A 57 -6.38 -14.67 -12.02
C PHE A 57 -6.83 -14.79 -10.58
N VAL A 58 -5.96 -15.36 -9.75
CA VAL A 58 -6.25 -15.53 -8.32
C VAL A 58 -5.15 -14.85 -7.52
N LEU A 59 -5.54 -13.95 -6.63
CA LEU A 59 -4.61 -13.30 -5.71
C LEU A 59 -4.78 -13.92 -4.34
N TYR A 60 -3.67 -14.35 -3.76
CA TYR A 60 -3.61 -14.74 -2.36
C TYR A 60 -2.78 -13.72 -1.59
N GLU A 61 -3.23 -13.38 -0.38
CA GLU A 61 -2.43 -12.70 0.64
C GLU A 61 -1.98 -13.73 1.69
N GLU A 62 -0.75 -13.61 2.15
CA GLU A 62 -0.21 -14.45 3.23
C GLU A 62 -0.46 -13.77 4.58
N ASN A 63 -1.16 -14.46 5.49
CA ASN A 63 -1.38 -13.96 6.85
C ASN A 63 -0.15 -14.17 7.76
N GLU A 64 -0.24 -13.73 9.01
CA GLU A 64 0.86 -13.88 9.99
C GLU A 64 1.25 -15.35 10.28
N ALA A 65 0.31 -16.28 10.10
CA ALA A 65 0.52 -17.72 10.23
C ALA A 65 1.09 -18.38 8.96
N LYS A 66 1.40 -17.59 7.93
CA LYS A 66 1.86 -18.03 6.60
C LYS A 66 0.84 -18.81 5.79
N GLU A 67 -0.44 -18.64 6.09
CA GLU A 67 -1.53 -19.21 5.33
C GLU A 67 -1.92 -18.28 4.19
N LYS A 68 -2.22 -18.86 3.03
CA LYS A 68 -2.68 -18.12 1.84
C LYS A 68 -4.19 -17.95 1.88
N ILE A 69 -4.64 -16.70 1.95
CA ILE A 69 -6.06 -16.31 1.93
C ILE A 69 -6.37 -15.64 0.59
N GLU A 70 -7.38 -16.13 -0.12
CA GLU A 70 -7.77 -15.56 -1.40
C GLU A 70 -8.41 -14.17 -1.25
N GLN A 71 -7.88 -13.19 -1.97
CA GLN A 71 -8.32 -11.79 -1.93
C GLN A 71 -9.39 -11.50 -2.99
N LYS A 72 -10.62 -11.96 -2.79
CA LYS A 72 -11.72 -11.74 -3.76
C LYS A 72 -12.31 -10.34 -3.70
N GLN A 73 -12.52 -9.80 -2.50
CA GLN A 73 -13.28 -8.56 -2.29
C GLN A 73 -12.52 -7.32 -2.75
N PHE A 74 -11.20 -7.36 -2.65
CA PHE A 74 -10.32 -6.22 -2.94
C PHE A 74 -9.55 -6.37 -4.23
N THR A 75 -9.94 -7.30 -5.11
CA THR A 75 -9.28 -7.52 -6.39
C THR A 75 -10.25 -7.27 -7.53
N TYR A 76 -9.79 -6.52 -8.53
CA TYR A 76 -10.54 -6.26 -9.75
C TYR A 76 -9.61 -6.30 -10.96
N SER A 77 -10.12 -6.77 -12.10
CA SER A 77 -9.38 -6.75 -13.35
C SER A 77 -10.23 -6.27 -14.52
N GLN A 78 -9.61 -5.54 -15.43
CA GLN A 78 -10.23 -5.10 -16.68
C GLN A 78 -9.20 -5.03 -17.80
N VAL A 79 -9.67 -5.10 -19.05
CA VAL A 79 -8.82 -4.92 -20.24
C VAL A 79 -9.02 -3.51 -20.77
N ILE A 80 -7.92 -2.78 -20.93
CA ILE A 80 -7.90 -1.49 -21.61
C ILE A 80 -6.94 -1.61 -22.79
N LYS A 81 -7.50 -1.63 -24.01
CA LYS A 81 -6.74 -1.90 -25.25
C LYS A 81 -6.00 -3.25 -25.14
N ASP A 82 -4.68 -3.24 -25.22
CA ASP A 82 -3.82 -4.42 -25.19
C ASP A 82 -3.19 -4.68 -23.81
N THR A 83 -3.69 -4.00 -22.76
CA THR A 83 -3.17 -4.11 -21.41
C THR A 83 -4.26 -4.57 -20.46
N ILE A 84 -3.95 -5.58 -19.66
CA ILE A 84 -4.73 -5.99 -18.50
C ILE A 84 -4.34 -5.10 -17.33
N HIS A 85 -5.34 -4.45 -16.75
CA HIS A 85 -5.23 -3.67 -15.54
C HIS A 85 -5.73 -4.55 -14.39
N PHE A 86 -4.80 -5.01 -13.55
CA PHE A 86 -5.10 -5.82 -12.38
C PHE A 86 -4.89 -5.00 -11.12
N THR A 87 -5.97 -4.66 -10.43
CA THR A 87 -5.96 -3.80 -9.25
C THR A 87 -6.24 -4.61 -7.99
N PHE A 88 -5.49 -4.36 -6.92
CA PHE A 88 -5.77 -4.95 -5.62
C PHE A 88 -5.34 -4.05 -4.45
N ALA A 89 -5.98 -4.21 -3.30
CA ALA A 89 -5.58 -3.49 -2.08
C ALA A 89 -4.35 -4.12 -1.43
N ILE A 90 -3.32 -3.31 -1.16
CA ILE A 90 -2.08 -3.71 -0.48
C ILE A 90 -2.26 -3.63 1.04
N LEU A 91 -2.75 -2.49 1.50
CA LEU A 91 -3.13 -2.23 2.89
C LEU A 91 -4.62 -2.00 2.87
N HIS A 92 -5.39 -2.83 3.57
CA HIS A 92 -6.86 -2.77 3.62
C HIS A 92 -7.45 -3.00 5.02
N ASP A 93 -6.57 -2.95 6.01
CA ASP A 93 -6.86 -3.19 7.41
C ASP A 93 -7.69 -2.03 8.00
N MET A 94 -8.95 -2.32 8.31
CA MET A 94 -9.91 -1.36 8.86
C MET A 94 -9.52 -0.87 10.26
N ASP A 95 -8.77 -1.68 11.03
CA ASP A 95 -8.27 -1.32 12.35
C ASP A 95 -7.03 -0.42 12.28
N ARG A 96 -6.46 -0.25 11.07
CA ARG A 96 -5.36 0.66 10.75
C ARG A 96 -4.16 0.47 11.69
N VAL A 97 -3.78 -0.79 11.92
CA VAL A 97 -2.71 -1.15 12.84
C VAL A 97 -1.42 -0.41 12.45
N LEU A 98 -0.85 0.29 13.43
CA LEU A 98 0.33 1.12 13.26
C LEU A 98 1.60 0.26 13.23
N GLY A 99 2.63 0.78 12.55
CA GLY A 99 3.94 0.18 12.48
C GLY A 99 4.26 -0.44 11.14
N LYS A 100 5.55 -0.48 10.83
CA LYS A 100 6.07 -1.02 9.57
C LYS A 100 5.83 -2.52 9.51
N ARG A 101 5.24 -2.95 8.40
CA ARG A 101 4.98 -4.34 8.08
C ARG A 101 5.31 -4.65 6.64
N THR A 102 5.48 -5.94 6.41
CA THR A 102 5.64 -6.53 5.10
C THR A 102 4.38 -7.33 4.79
N ILE A 103 3.77 -7.06 3.64
CA ILE A 103 2.59 -7.75 3.15
C ILE A 103 3.01 -8.59 1.95
N ASN A 104 2.73 -9.89 1.99
CA ASN A 104 3.11 -10.83 0.96
C ASN A 104 1.88 -11.30 0.20
N PHE A 105 2.01 -11.32 -1.12
CA PHE A 105 1.00 -11.79 -2.04
C PHE A 105 1.56 -12.83 -2.99
N SER A 106 0.66 -13.68 -3.49
CA SER A 106 0.93 -14.69 -4.52
C SER A 106 -0.12 -14.52 -5.61
N LEU A 107 0.28 -14.03 -6.78
CA LEU A 107 -0.59 -13.94 -7.96
C LEU A 107 -0.46 -15.20 -8.79
N GLU A 108 -1.57 -15.90 -8.95
CA GLU A 108 -1.67 -17.09 -9.80
C GLU A 108 -2.32 -16.73 -11.13
N ILE A 109 -1.59 -17.04 -12.21
CA ILE A 109 -2.03 -16.86 -13.59
C ILE A 109 -2.02 -18.25 -14.25
N PRO A 110 -3.06 -18.63 -15.02
CA PRO A 110 -3.08 -19.92 -15.70
C PRO A 110 -1.82 -20.17 -16.54
N ASN A 111 -1.30 -21.39 -16.47
CA ASN A 111 -0.10 -21.87 -17.18
C ASN A 111 1.25 -21.29 -16.68
N PHE A 112 1.25 -20.43 -15.66
CA PHE A 112 2.47 -19.87 -15.09
C PHE A 112 2.65 -20.26 -13.62
N GLU A 113 3.91 -20.35 -13.19
CA GLU A 113 4.27 -20.46 -11.79
C GLU A 113 3.73 -19.25 -11.01
N PRO A 114 3.34 -19.43 -9.73
CA PRO A 114 2.88 -18.32 -8.90
C PRO A 114 3.91 -17.19 -8.80
N ILE A 115 3.45 -15.96 -8.95
CA ILE A 115 4.27 -14.77 -8.86
C ILE A 115 4.20 -14.23 -7.43
N SER A 116 5.34 -14.16 -6.76
CA SER A 116 5.45 -13.58 -5.43
C SER A 116 5.58 -12.06 -5.52
N MET A 117 4.75 -11.35 -4.77
CA MET A 117 4.80 -9.90 -4.64
C MET A 117 4.86 -9.54 -3.18
N THR A 118 5.78 -8.66 -2.80
CA THR A 118 5.96 -8.24 -1.42
C THR A 118 5.92 -6.72 -1.37
N PHE A 119 5.21 -6.16 -0.40
CA PHE A 119 5.14 -4.72 -0.17
C PHE A 119 5.54 -4.40 1.25
N SER A 120 6.29 -3.33 1.45
CA SER A 120 6.53 -2.75 2.78
C SER A 120 5.70 -1.48 2.92
N GLY A 121 5.04 -1.34 4.06
CA GLY A 121 4.15 -0.21 4.32
C GLY A 121 3.77 -0.10 5.78
N GLU A 122 3.04 0.95 6.12
CA GLU A 122 2.44 1.14 7.44
C GLU A 122 1.24 2.07 7.35
N TYR A 123 0.40 2.08 8.38
CA TYR A 123 -0.48 3.21 8.63
C TYR A 123 0.30 4.28 9.41
N ILE A 124 0.30 5.50 8.90
CA ILE A 124 0.94 6.65 9.56
C ILE A 124 -0.11 7.57 10.18
N THR A 125 0.19 8.07 11.38
CA THR A 125 -0.65 9.07 12.04
C THR A 125 -0.47 10.43 11.36
N VAL A 126 -1.57 11.06 10.98
CA VAL A 126 -1.59 12.42 10.44
C VAL A 126 -2.32 13.32 11.45
N PRO A 127 -1.74 14.48 11.85
CA PRO A 127 -2.41 15.37 12.79
C PRO A 127 -3.82 15.74 12.31
N ARG A 128 -4.80 15.65 13.22
CA ARG A 128 -6.23 15.94 12.95
C ARG A 128 -6.91 15.01 11.92
N CYS A 129 -6.30 13.87 11.61
CA CYS A 129 -6.77 12.94 10.59
C CYS A 129 -6.72 11.49 11.09
N CYS A 130 -7.52 10.60 10.47
CA CYS A 130 -7.38 9.16 10.66
C CYS A 130 -5.99 8.70 10.19
N SER A 131 -5.44 7.61 10.75
CA SER A 131 -4.19 7.05 10.23
C SER A 131 -4.34 6.67 8.76
N ILE A 132 -3.43 7.09 7.89
CA ILE A 132 -3.50 6.82 6.45
C ILE A 132 -2.51 5.72 6.06
N PRO A 133 -2.86 4.85 5.11
CA PRO A 133 -1.92 3.85 4.62
C PRO A 133 -0.79 4.54 3.84
N LYS A 134 0.41 3.96 3.91
CA LYS A 134 1.56 4.39 3.14
C LYS A 134 2.40 3.18 2.75
N VAL A 135 2.58 2.97 1.45
CA VAL A 135 3.44 1.93 0.90
C VAL A 135 4.78 2.55 0.49
N TYR A 136 5.88 1.90 0.87
CA TYR A 136 7.24 2.41 0.70
C TYR A 136 7.99 1.76 -0.45
N LYS A 137 7.99 0.42 -0.48
CA LYS A 137 8.74 -0.39 -1.44
C LYS A 137 7.97 -1.64 -1.81
N ALA A 138 8.22 -2.13 -3.01
CA ALA A 138 7.70 -3.39 -3.50
C ALA A 138 8.84 -4.29 -4.01
N TRP A 139 8.62 -5.59 -3.97
CA TRP A 139 9.49 -6.61 -4.56
C TRP A 139 8.64 -7.58 -5.37
N LEU A 140 9.19 -8.00 -6.50
CA LEU A 140 8.61 -9.00 -7.39
C LEU A 140 9.58 -10.19 -7.45
N ASN A 141 9.13 -11.36 -7.02
CA ASN A 141 9.95 -12.57 -6.90
C ASN A 141 11.29 -12.29 -6.17
N GLY A 142 11.22 -11.51 -5.08
CA GLY A 142 12.38 -11.15 -4.24
C GLY A 142 13.27 -10.02 -4.79
N LYS A 143 13.01 -9.48 -5.98
CA LYS A 143 13.77 -8.36 -6.56
C LYS A 143 13.01 -7.05 -6.40
N GLU A 144 13.70 -5.97 -6.06
CA GLU A 144 13.07 -4.65 -5.91
C GLU A 144 12.33 -4.26 -7.20
N TRP A 145 11.07 -3.86 -7.05
CA TRP A 145 10.15 -3.58 -8.14
C TRP A 145 9.67 -2.14 -8.04
N ASN A 146 10.21 -1.30 -8.91
CA ASN A 146 9.92 0.13 -8.90
C ASN A 146 8.62 0.43 -9.67
N PRO A 147 7.73 1.27 -9.12
CA PRO A 147 6.52 1.66 -9.81
C PRO A 147 6.83 2.64 -10.94
N LYS A 148 5.96 2.65 -11.97
CA LYS A 148 5.98 3.66 -13.03
C LYS A 148 5.46 5.01 -12.53
N SER A 149 4.41 4.99 -11.71
CA SER A 149 3.78 6.17 -11.11
C SER A 149 2.87 5.72 -9.96
N GLY A 150 2.90 6.40 -8.81
CA GLY A 150 2.16 5.96 -7.61
C GLY A 150 2.47 4.50 -7.29
N HIS A 151 1.43 3.69 -7.08
CA HIS A 151 1.51 2.23 -6.94
C HIS A 151 1.10 1.49 -8.23
N THR A 152 1.39 2.09 -9.40
CA THR A 152 1.24 1.43 -10.70
C THR A 152 2.54 0.77 -11.10
N TYR A 153 2.50 -0.54 -11.36
CA TYR A 153 3.64 -1.36 -11.72
C TYR A 153 3.44 -2.03 -13.08
N ILE A 154 4.54 -2.30 -13.79
CA ILE A 154 4.51 -3.09 -15.02
C ILE A 154 4.99 -4.50 -14.66
N LEU A 155 4.21 -5.53 -15.00
CA LEU A 155 4.64 -6.91 -14.85
C LEU A 155 5.66 -7.25 -15.95
N PRO A 156 6.93 -7.53 -15.60
CA PRO A 156 7.94 -7.92 -16.57
C PRO A 156 7.65 -9.32 -17.10
N LYS A 157 7.92 -9.55 -18.40
CA LYS A 157 7.75 -10.85 -19.05
C LYS A 157 8.53 -11.96 -18.35
N GLU A 158 9.69 -11.63 -17.79
CA GLU A 158 10.59 -12.56 -17.10
C GLU A 158 9.99 -13.10 -15.79
N ALA A 159 8.98 -12.44 -15.23
CA ALA A 159 8.26 -12.94 -14.07
C ALA A 159 7.27 -14.07 -14.42
N LEU A 160 6.87 -14.19 -15.70
CA LEU A 160 5.94 -15.21 -16.19
C LEU A 160 6.69 -16.48 -16.58
N GLN A 161 7.03 -17.29 -15.57
CA GLN A 161 7.67 -18.59 -15.77
C GLN A 161 6.59 -19.65 -16.05
N LYS A 162 6.68 -20.36 -17.18
CA LYS A 162 5.69 -21.40 -17.51
C LYS A 162 5.78 -22.57 -16.53
N LYS A 163 4.64 -23.14 -16.15
CA LYS A 163 4.61 -24.39 -15.38
C LYS A 163 5.24 -25.52 -16.19
N ASN A 164 6.10 -26.32 -15.57
CA ASN A 164 6.61 -27.54 -16.18
C ASN A 164 5.53 -28.63 -16.14
N LEU A 165 4.74 -28.71 -17.22
CA LEU A 165 3.66 -29.70 -17.38
C LEU A 165 4.15 -31.14 -17.64
N ASN A 166 5.47 -31.35 -17.73
CA ASN A 166 6.09 -32.65 -18.04
C ASN A 166 6.53 -33.45 -16.79
N SER A 167 5.98 -33.15 -15.61
CA SER A 167 6.37 -33.78 -14.34
C SER A 167 5.27 -34.69 -13.75
N GLN A 168 4.39 -35.23 -14.60
CA GLN A 168 3.43 -36.28 -14.24
C GLN A 168 3.73 -37.56 -15.01
#